data_AF-A0A1V5PAN3-F1
#
_entry.id   AF-A0A1V5PAN3-F1
#
_cell.length_a   1.000
_cell.length_b   1.000
_cell.length_c   1.000
_cell.angle_alpha   90.00
_cell.angle_beta   90.00
_cell.angle_gamma   90.00
#
_symmetry.space_group_name_H-M   'P 1'
#
loop_
_entity.id
_entity.type
_entity.pdbx_description
1 polymer ?
#
loop_
_entity_poly.entity_id
_entity_poly.type
_entity_poly.pdbx_seq_one_letter_code
_entity_poly.pdbx_strand_id
1 'polypeptide(L)'
;MLDLLKSKNIFHKVAPVERDKGEKELRKALFPLLKAENFTKIIKQKVEGYNLVFLTGIGKVWPLVRSHTILNNLHHVLDKIPLIMFFPGRYDRVELQLFGKFRDDNYYRAFKLIE
;
A
#
# COMPACT_ATOMS: atom_id res chain seq x y z
N MET A 1 -3.86 1.05 -6.23
CA MET A 1 -3.23 0.11 -7.20
C MET A 1 -3.87 0.23 -8.57
N LEU A 2 -5.19 0.07 -8.71
CA LEU A 2 -5.84 0.15 -10.02
C LEU A 2 -5.58 1.47 -10.75
N ASP A 3 -5.66 2.60 -10.07
CA ASP A 3 -5.36 3.91 -10.66
C ASP A 3 -3.91 4.04 -11.13
N LEU A 4 -2.96 3.36 -10.45
CA LEU A 4 -1.57 3.31 -10.89
C LEU A 4 -1.43 2.49 -12.19
N LEU A 5 -2.12 1.37 -12.28
CA LEU A 5 -2.12 0.55 -13.50
C LEU A 5 -2.80 1.28 -14.67
N LYS A 6 -3.85 2.05 -14.38
CA LYS A 6 -4.55 2.88 -15.38
C LYS A 6 -3.66 4.04 -15.84
N SER A 7 -3.02 4.77 -14.93
CA SER A 7 -2.13 5.90 -15.28
C SER A 7 -0.88 5.47 -16.06
N LYS A 8 -0.45 4.22 -15.91
CA LYS A 8 0.63 3.61 -16.70
C LYS A 8 0.15 2.91 -17.99
N ASN A 9 -1.14 2.98 -18.30
CA ASN A 9 -1.78 2.32 -19.45
C ASN A 9 -1.47 0.80 -19.56
N ILE A 10 -1.44 0.11 -18.42
CA ILE A 10 -1.16 -1.34 -18.34
C ILE A 10 -2.31 -2.13 -17.75
N PHE A 11 -3.33 -1.47 -17.19
CA PHE A 11 -4.48 -2.14 -16.59
C PHE A 11 -5.15 -3.15 -17.53
N HIS A 12 -5.32 -2.79 -18.81
CA HIS A 12 -5.90 -3.66 -19.83
C HIS A 12 -5.03 -4.87 -20.19
N LYS A 13 -3.73 -4.85 -19.85
CA LYS A 13 -2.77 -5.92 -20.15
C LYS A 13 -2.67 -6.95 -19.04
N VAL A 14 -3.21 -6.67 -17.85
CA VAL A 14 -3.10 -7.56 -16.68
C VAL A 14 -3.73 -8.92 -16.96
N ALA A 15 -5.01 -8.94 -17.34
CA ALA A 15 -5.74 -10.19 -17.58
C ALA A 15 -5.17 -11.01 -18.77
N PRO A 16 -4.82 -10.40 -19.93
CA PRO A 16 -4.14 -11.13 -21.00
C PRO A 16 -2.81 -11.75 -20.56
N VAL A 17 -1.95 -10.99 -19.87
CA VAL A 17 -0.64 -11.50 -19.42
C VAL A 17 -0.80 -12.66 -18.42
N GLU A 18 -1.76 -12.56 -17.50
CA GLU A 18 -2.06 -13.65 -16.57
C GLU A 18 -2.53 -14.91 -17.28
N ARG A 19 -3.44 -14.76 -18.26
CA ARG A 19 -3.96 -15.88 -19.05
C ARG A 19 -2.87 -16.56 -19.88
N ASP A 20 -2.04 -15.77 -20.56
CA ASP A 20 -1.10 -16.26 -21.55
C ASP A 20 0.23 -16.71 -20.94
N LYS A 21 0.66 -16.08 -19.84
CA LYS A 21 2.00 -16.28 -19.23
C LYS A 21 1.95 -16.72 -17.75
N GLY A 22 0.77 -16.72 -17.14
CA GLY A 22 0.57 -17.13 -15.74
C GLY A 22 0.93 -16.07 -14.70
N GLU A 23 0.57 -16.36 -13.46
CA GLU A 23 0.73 -15.46 -12.30
C GLU A 23 2.19 -15.03 -12.08
N LYS A 24 3.15 -15.95 -12.23
CA LYS A 24 4.57 -15.68 -11.95
C LYS A 24 5.12 -14.57 -12.85
N GLU A 25 4.83 -14.63 -14.14
CA GLU A 25 5.28 -13.63 -15.10
C GLU A 25 4.53 -12.32 -14.95
N LEU A 26 3.22 -12.37 -14.66
CA LEU A 26 2.46 -11.16 -14.31
C LEU A 26 3.08 -10.45 -13.10
N ARG A 27 3.39 -11.19 -12.03
CA ARG A 27 4.01 -10.63 -10.82
C ARG A 27 5.32 -9.96 -11.14
N LYS A 28 6.22 -10.62 -11.88
CA LYS A 28 7.50 -10.02 -12.32
C LYS A 28 7.29 -8.72 -13.11
N ALA A 29 6.28 -8.67 -13.97
CA ALA A 29 5.96 -7.47 -14.74
C ALA A 29 5.40 -6.33 -13.86
N LEU A 30 4.60 -6.66 -12.82
CA LEU A 30 3.99 -5.69 -11.93
C LEU A 30 4.94 -5.17 -10.84
N PHE A 31 5.83 -5.99 -10.30
CA PHE A 31 6.72 -5.64 -9.18
C PHE A 31 7.48 -4.31 -9.36
N PRO A 32 8.08 -4.00 -10.53
CA PRO A 32 8.78 -2.74 -10.75
C PRO A 32 7.88 -1.50 -10.67
N LEU A 33 6.56 -1.68 -10.87
CA LEU A 33 5.57 -0.63 -10.87
C LEU A 33 4.96 -0.43 -9.49
N LEU A 34 4.83 -1.51 -8.71
CA LEU A 34 4.21 -1.49 -7.37
C LEU A 34 5.15 -0.99 -6.25
N LYS A 35 6.13 -0.17 -6.60
CA LYS A 35 7.03 0.48 -5.64
C LYS A 35 6.31 1.56 -4.84
N ALA A 36 6.74 1.77 -3.60
CA ALA A 36 6.07 2.68 -2.67
C ALA A 36 6.00 4.12 -3.19
N GLU A 37 7.01 4.59 -3.91
CA GLU A 37 7.09 5.96 -4.43
C GLU A 37 5.95 6.26 -5.42
N ASN A 38 5.54 5.27 -6.22
CA ASN A 38 4.44 5.41 -7.15
C ASN A 38 3.09 5.57 -6.42
N PHE A 39 2.90 4.87 -5.31
CA PHE A 39 1.71 5.03 -4.46
C PHE A 39 1.74 6.37 -3.74
N THR A 40 2.88 6.75 -3.16
CA THR A 40 3.08 8.03 -2.48
C THR A 40 2.77 9.21 -3.40
N LYS A 41 3.19 9.16 -4.67
CA LYS A 41 2.85 10.19 -5.66
C LYS A 41 1.34 10.31 -5.91
N ILE A 42 0.64 9.18 -6.09
CA ILE A 42 -0.81 9.18 -6.31
C ILE A 42 -1.55 9.67 -5.06
N ILE A 43 -1.11 9.26 -3.87
CA ILE A 43 -1.70 9.70 -2.61
C ILE A 43 -1.51 11.20 -2.46
N LYS A 44 -0.29 11.74 -2.68
CA LYS A 44 -0.02 13.18 -2.64
C LYS A 44 -0.99 13.99 -3.49
N GLN A 45 -1.25 13.55 -4.73
CA GLN A 45 -2.17 14.22 -5.65
C GLN A 45 -3.63 14.15 -5.18
N LYS A 46 -4.02 13.08 -4.48
CA LYS A 46 -5.41 12.89 -4.02
C LYS A 46 -5.72 13.58 -2.69
N VAL A 47 -4.71 13.85 -1.87
CA VAL A 47 -4.89 14.41 -0.52
C VAL A 47 -4.76 15.93 -0.49
N GLU A 48 -4.44 16.57 -1.62
CA GLU A 48 -4.43 18.03 -1.73
C GLU A 48 -5.83 18.59 -1.42
N GLY A 49 -5.89 19.54 -0.48
CA GLY A 49 -7.16 20.12 0.00
C GLY A 49 -7.89 19.31 1.07
N TYR A 50 -7.35 18.17 1.53
CA TYR A 50 -7.94 17.36 2.60
C TYR A 50 -7.16 17.48 3.92
N ASN A 51 -7.86 17.31 5.04
CA ASN A 51 -7.28 17.41 6.38
C ASN A 51 -7.17 16.06 7.11
N LEU A 52 -7.60 14.96 6.49
CA LEU A 52 -7.55 13.61 7.06
C LEU A 52 -7.47 12.58 5.94
N VAL A 53 -6.64 11.55 6.13
CA VAL A 53 -6.52 10.43 5.18
C VAL A 53 -6.92 9.14 5.85
N PHE A 54 -7.79 8.38 5.18
CA PHE A 54 -8.07 7.00 5.51
C PHE A 54 -7.36 6.07 4.53
N LEU A 55 -6.46 5.22 5.04
CA LEU A 55 -5.79 4.19 4.24
C LEU A 55 -6.42 2.84 4.53
N THR A 56 -7.11 2.29 3.53
CA THR A 56 -7.88 1.04 3.64
C THR A 56 -7.41 0.01 2.62
N GLY A 57 -7.82 -1.25 2.78
CA GLY A 57 -7.60 -2.29 1.78
C GLY A 57 -6.18 -2.86 1.73
N ILE A 58 -5.36 -2.64 2.76
CA ILE A 58 -3.99 -3.15 2.88
C ILE A 58 -3.90 -4.66 2.61
N GLY A 59 -4.79 -5.45 3.23
CA GLY A 59 -4.80 -6.90 3.03
C GLY A 59 -5.13 -7.34 1.60
N LYS A 60 -5.80 -6.51 0.79
CA LYS A 60 -6.21 -6.85 -0.59
C LYS A 60 -5.06 -6.76 -1.60
N VAL A 61 -3.99 -6.03 -1.25
CA VAL A 61 -2.83 -5.81 -2.13
C VAL A 61 -1.60 -6.59 -1.69
N TRP A 62 -1.68 -7.29 -0.56
CA TRP A 62 -0.65 -8.23 -0.13
C TRP A 62 -0.66 -9.48 -1.04
N PRO A 63 0.49 -10.09 -1.39
CA PRO A 63 1.87 -9.73 -1.02
C PRO A 63 2.53 -8.77 -2.02
N LEU A 64 1.78 -8.24 -2.99
CA LEU A 64 2.34 -7.41 -4.06
C LEU A 64 2.87 -6.07 -3.55
N VAL A 65 2.24 -5.52 -2.51
CA VAL A 65 2.66 -4.29 -1.82
C VAL A 65 2.76 -4.57 -0.33
N ARG A 66 3.87 -4.17 0.30
CA ARG A 66 4.06 -4.27 1.75
C ARG A 66 3.63 -2.96 2.43
N SER A 67 2.87 -3.06 3.51
CA SER A 67 2.29 -1.90 4.19
C SER A 67 3.35 -0.96 4.75
N HIS A 68 4.43 -1.50 5.32
CA HIS A 68 5.54 -0.71 5.85
C HIS A 68 6.19 0.22 4.84
N THR A 69 6.39 -0.26 3.61
CA THR A 69 7.07 0.53 2.59
C THR A 69 6.22 1.75 2.24
N ILE A 70 4.90 1.59 2.21
CA ILE A 70 3.97 2.71 2.00
C ILE A 70 4.03 3.70 3.16
N LEU A 71 3.92 3.22 4.41
CA LEU A 71 3.92 4.09 5.61
C LEU A 71 5.21 4.91 5.73
N ASN A 72 6.37 4.28 5.58
CA ASN A 72 7.67 4.96 5.67
C ASN A 72 7.78 6.10 4.64
N ASN A 73 7.22 5.91 3.45
CA ASN A 73 7.25 6.93 2.39
C ASN A 73 6.16 8.00 2.52
N LEU A 74 5.05 7.69 3.20
CA LEU A 74 3.94 8.64 3.37
C LEU A 74 4.23 9.70 4.43
N HIS A 75 5.07 9.42 5.42
CA HIS A 75 5.44 10.40 6.45
C HIS A 75 5.94 11.72 5.85
N HIS A 76 6.76 11.67 4.79
CA HIS A 76 7.27 12.88 4.13
C HIS A 76 6.23 13.62 3.29
N VAL A 77 5.12 12.97 2.92
CA VAL A 77 4.08 13.53 2.05
C VAL A 77 2.89 14.06 2.83
N LEU A 78 2.57 13.42 3.94
CA LEU A 78 1.42 13.73 4.77
C LEU A 78 1.74 14.68 5.92
N ASP A 79 2.92 15.31 5.95
CA ASP A 79 3.45 16.22 7.00
C ASP A 79 2.45 16.61 8.12
N LYS A 80 1.42 17.40 7.80
CA LYS A 80 0.41 17.89 8.76
C LYS A 80 -0.96 17.20 8.68
N ILE A 81 -1.16 16.31 7.71
CA ILE A 81 -2.41 15.61 7.46
C ILE A 81 -2.42 14.30 8.25
N PRO A 82 -3.24 14.15 9.31
CA PRO A 82 -3.37 12.90 10.04
C PRO A 82 -3.77 11.73 9.12
N LEU A 83 -3.22 10.55 9.40
CA LEU A 83 -3.47 9.30 8.70
C LEU A 83 -4.09 8.28 9.65
N ILE A 84 -5.25 7.76 9.29
CA ILE A 84 -5.86 6.60 9.94
C ILE A 84 -5.74 5.41 8.99
N MET A 85 -5.04 4.36 9.44
CA MET A 85 -4.86 3.14 8.65
C MET A 85 -5.71 2.00 9.19
N PHE A 86 -6.49 1.38 8.32
CA PHE A 86 -7.23 0.16 8.61
C PHE A 86 -6.37 -1.04 8.28
N PHE A 87 -5.81 -1.65 9.32
CA PHE A 87 -4.88 -2.76 9.19
C PHE A 87 -5.56 -4.07 9.63
N PRO A 88 -5.72 -5.07 8.74
CA PRO A 88 -6.37 -6.33 9.07
C PRO A 88 -5.38 -7.25 9.79
N GLY A 89 -5.12 -6.96 11.05
CA GLY A 89 -4.06 -7.61 11.80
C GLY A 89 -3.92 -7.08 13.22
N ARG A 90 -2.73 -7.30 13.81
CA ARG A 90 -2.39 -6.80 15.13
C ARG A 90 -1.30 -5.75 15.02
N TYR A 91 -1.39 -4.75 15.90
CA TYR A 91 -0.31 -3.81 16.16
C TYR A 91 0.04 -3.96 17.64
N ASP A 92 1.30 -4.14 17.99
CA ASP A 92 1.73 -4.31 19.39
C ASP A 92 2.54 -3.10 19.89
N ARG A 93 2.34 -1.93 19.26
CA ARG A 93 3.06 -0.67 19.47
C ARG A 93 4.49 -0.66 18.91
N VAL A 94 4.99 -1.81 18.45
CA VAL A 94 6.31 -1.93 17.82
C VAL A 94 6.14 -2.34 16.37
N GLU A 95 5.51 -3.49 16.14
CA GLU A 95 5.37 -4.14 14.83
C GLU A 95 3.92 -4.27 14.37
N LEU A 96 3.75 -4.34 13.05
CA LEU A 96 2.50 -4.62 12.38
C LEU A 96 2.46 -6.10 11.94
N GLN A 97 1.52 -6.87 12.49
CA GLN A 97 1.32 -8.27 12.14
C GLN A 97 0.10 -8.45 11.24
N LEU A 98 0.30 -8.57 9.93
CA LEU A 98 -0.80 -8.73 8.97
C LEU A 98 -1.45 -10.10 9.15
N PHE A 99 -2.78 -10.12 9.27
CA PHE A 99 -3.60 -11.30 9.56
C PHE A 99 -3.18 -12.08 10.81
N GLY A 100 -2.38 -11.48 11.70
CA GLY A 100 -1.78 -12.16 12.86
C GLY A 100 -0.78 -13.27 12.50
N LYS A 101 -0.29 -13.30 11.25
CA LYS A 101 0.59 -14.35 10.73
C LYS A 101 1.90 -13.81 10.17
N PHE A 102 1.84 -12.67 9.49
CA PHE A 102 2.98 -12.10 8.79
C PHE A 102 3.52 -10.91 9.57
N ARG A 103 4.71 -11.08 10.16
CA ARG A 103 5.40 -10.02 10.90
C ARG A 103 6.09 -9.05 9.96
N ASP A 104 6.20 -7.82 10.42
CA ASP A 104 6.86 -6.73 9.75
C ASP A 104 7.89 -6.15 10.72
N ASP A 105 9.18 -6.36 10.45
CA ASP A 105 10.28 -6.01 11.37
C ASP A 105 10.56 -4.49 11.46
N ASN A 106 9.58 -3.66 11.07
CA ASN A 106 9.71 -2.21 11.03
C ASN A 106 9.00 -1.55 12.20
N TYR A 107 9.67 -0.59 12.83
CA TYR A 107 9.12 0.23 13.91
C TYR A 107 8.23 1.35 13.35
N TYR A 108 6.99 1.42 13.85
CA TYR A 108 6.03 2.48 13.51
C TYR A 108 5.73 3.38 14.69
N ARG A 109 5.86 4.69 14.49
CA ARG A 109 5.33 5.67 15.44
C ARG A 109 3.84 5.86 15.18
N ALA A 110 3.04 4.93 15.70
CA ALA A 110 1.58 4.97 15.64
C ALA A 110 0.98 4.60 17.00
N PHE A 111 -0.33 4.79 17.14
CA PHE A 111 -1.09 4.29 18.29
C PHE A 111 -2.39 3.67 17.78
N LYS A 112 -2.95 2.73 18.54
CA LYS A 112 -4.27 2.17 18.24
C LYS A 112 -5.32 3.21 18.53
N LEU A 113 -6.21 3.45 17.55
CA LEU A 113 -7.28 4.44 17.69
C LEU A 113 -8.42 3.95 18.61
N ILE A 114 -8.64 2.64 18.67
CA ILE A 114 -9.70 1.99 19.46
C ILE A 114 -9.05 0.83 20.23
N GLU A 115 -9.43 0.67 21.51
CA GLU A 115 -9.01 -0.46 22.36
C GLU A 115 -9.87 -1.72 22.13
#